data_AF-S6U5K1-F1
#
_entry.id   AF-S6U5K1-F1
#
_cell.length_a   1.000
_cell.length_b   1.000
_cell.length_c   1.000
_cell.angle_alpha   90.00
_cell.angle_beta   90.00
_cell.angle_gamma   90.00
#
_symmetry.space_group_name_H-M   'P 1'
#
loop_
_entity.id
_entity.type
_entity.pdbx_description
1 polymer ?
#
loop_
_entity_poly.entity_id
_entity_poly.type
_entity_poly.pdbx_seq_one_letter_code
_entity_poly.pdbx_strand_id
1 'polypeptide(L)'
;MFRIIQPHRWKLAVLMIAANLGLLAFLAFGTIKHVSEWQWLDIVGEGGSALLSLFWLFLVFKSRPAGRVTNYLSVGLSCVFFSWWIDALDEFIRLPAEIEWDHWLESGPMPVGLILLTLGIYHWHREQLAISAQMEKRERGFREHRLYDKLTPLGSADYLKRQLIVSLEQSLCQQQPLSLLALDIDGFSTINNAFGHAEGDEVLSAISHLLVLNLRRQDLLCRLAGDRFVVLLPNTGESQAKLLALE
;
A
#
# COMPACT_ATOMS: atom_id res chain seq x y z
N MET A 1 -19.13 -7.21 -4.38
CA MET A 1 -18.40 -7.16 -5.67
C MET A 1 -18.92 -6.04 -6.60
N PHE A 2 -20.24 -5.88 -6.79
CA PHE A 2 -20.82 -4.86 -7.70
C PHE A 2 -20.79 -3.38 -7.22
N ARG A 3 -20.49 -3.11 -5.95
CA ARG A 3 -20.49 -1.73 -5.40
C ARG A 3 -19.43 -0.80 -6.00
N ILE A 4 -18.31 -1.34 -6.49
CA ILE A 4 -17.20 -0.54 -7.04
C ILE A 4 -17.51 -0.07 -8.48
N ILE A 5 -18.32 -0.82 -9.24
CA ILE A 5 -18.66 -0.51 -10.64
C ILE A 5 -19.86 0.45 -10.75
N GLN A 6 -20.71 0.51 -9.72
CA GLN A 6 -21.89 1.37 -9.68
C GLN A 6 -21.63 2.85 -10.06
N PRO A 7 -20.59 3.54 -9.55
CA PRO A 7 -20.29 4.92 -9.95
C PRO A 7 -19.78 5.07 -11.39
N HIS A 8 -19.44 3.97 -12.07
CA HIS A 8 -18.87 3.96 -13.42
C HIS A 8 -19.88 3.64 -14.52
N ARG A 9 -21.12 3.27 -14.17
CA ARG A 9 -22.17 2.89 -15.14
C ARG A 9 -22.47 3.98 -16.16
N TRP A 10 -22.46 5.25 -15.75
CA TRP A 10 -22.71 6.36 -16.69
C TRP A 10 -21.61 6.46 -17.76
N LYS A 11 -20.34 6.20 -17.40
CA LYS A 11 -19.23 6.24 -18.35
C LYS A 11 -19.35 5.14 -19.39
N LEU A 12 -19.71 3.93 -18.95
CA LEU A 12 -19.99 2.81 -19.84
C LEU A 12 -21.20 3.10 -20.74
N ALA A 13 -22.25 3.75 -20.21
CA ALA A 13 -23.39 4.16 -21.01
C ALA A 13 -22.99 5.18 -22.10
N VAL A 14 -22.17 6.18 -21.75
CA VAL A 14 -21.66 7.16 -22.73
C VAL A 14 -20.81 6.48 -23.81
N LEU A 15 -19.91 5.56 -23.42
CA LEU A 15 -19.11 4.81 -24.38
C LEU A 15 -19.97 3.97 -25.33
N MET A 16 -20.96 3.27 -24.79
CA MET A 16 -21.91 2.48 -25.58
C MET A 16 -22.70 3.36 -26.54
N ILE A 17 -23.21 4.50 -26.07
CA ILE A 17 -23.95 5.45 -26.93
C ILE A 17 -23.04 5.96 -28.05
N ALA A 18 -21.81 6.37 -27.74
CA ALA A 18 -20.86 6.85 -28.75
C ALA A 18 -20.56 5.77 -29.81
N ALA A 19 -20.23 4.55 -29.38
CA ALA A 19 -19.93 3.43 -30.28
C ALA A 19 -21.12 3.06 -31.18
N ASN A 20 -22.35 3.08 -30.63
CA ASN A 20 -23.56 2.83 -31.40
C ASN A 20 -23.86 3.96 -32.39
N LEU A 21 -23.65 5.23 -32.00
CA LEU A 21 -23.80 6.36 -32.92
C LEU A 21 -22.81 6.29 -34.09
N GLY A 22 -21.57 5.89 -33.82
CA GLY A 22 -20.57 5.63 -34.87
C GLY A 22 -21.04 4.53 -35.83
N LEU A 23 -21.46 3.38 -35.31
CA LEU A 23 -22.01 2.28 -36.11
C LEU A 23 -23.22 2.73 -36.96
N LEU A 24 -24.15 3.48 -36.37
CA LEU A 24 -25.34 3.97 -37.08
C LEU A 24 -24.98 4.97 -38.18
N ALA A 25 -23.97 5.83 -37.97
CA ALA A 25 -23.48 6.72 -39.01
C ALA A 25 -22.89 5.93 -40.19
N PHE A 26 -22.07 4.93 -39.91
CA PHE A 26 -21.53 4.03 -40.94
C PHE A 26 -22.64 3.31 -41.72
N LEU A 27 -23.65 2.77 -41.03
CA LEU A 27 -24.78 2.09 -41.68
C LEU A 27 -25.68 3.05 -42.48
N ALA A 28 -25.79 4.32 -42.07
CA ALA A 28 -26.64 5.30 -42.74
C ALA A 28 -26.01 5.86 -44.02
N PHE A 29 -24.69 6.04 -44.04
CA PHE A 29 -23.97 6.66 -45.16
C PHE A 29 -23.18 5.65 -46.00
N GLY A 30 -22.90 4.46 -45.47
CA GLY A 30 -22.08 3.45 -46.11
C GLY A 30 -22.87 2.30 -46.73
N THR A 31 -22.14 1.44 -47.45
CA THR A 31 -22.65 0.21 -48.05
C THR A 31 -21.91 -1.00 -47.47
N ILE A 32 -22.64 -2.08 -47.20
CA ILE A 32 -22.02 -3.29 -46.60
C ILE A 32 -21.10 -3.93 -47.63
N LYS A 33 -19.83 -4.12 -47.26
CA LYS A 33 -18.83 -4.82 -48.08
C LYS A 33 -19.20 -6.31 -48.20
N HIS A 34 -18.98 -6.88 -49.38
CA HIS A 34 -19.14 -8.31 -49.56
C HIS A 34 -18.02 -9.06 -48.81
N VAL A 35 -18.29 -10.29 -48.34
CA VAL A 35 -17.34 -11.10 -47.54
C VAL A 35 -16.01 -11.34 -48.27
N SER A 36 -16.01 -11.31 -49.60
CA SER A 36 -14.80 -11.43 -50.42
C SER A 36 -13.84 -10.23 -50.32
N GLU A 37 -14.33 -9.09 -49.84
CA GLU A 37 -13.55 -7.86 -49.68
C GLU A 37 -13.02 -7.69 -48.24
N TRP A 38 -13.34 -8.61 -47.33
CA TRP A 38 -12.93 -8.53 -45.92
C TRP A 38 -11.46 -8.84 -45.75
N GLN A 39 -10.74 -7.97 -45.02
CA GLN A 39 -9.38 -8.24 -44.60
C GLN A 39 -9.39 -8.85 -43.19
N TRP A 40 -9.33 -10.18 -43.14
CA TRP A 40 -9.41 -10.92 -41.87
C TRP A 40 -8.33 -10.53 -40.86
N LEU A 41 -7.13 -10.15 -41.31
CA LEU A 41 -6.05 -9.72 -40.44
C LEU A 41 -6.42 -8.41 -39.70
N ASP A 42 -7.00 -7.46 -40.42
CA ASP A 42 -7.35 -6.12 -39.92
C ASP A 42 -8.57 -6.23 -38.99
N ILE A 43 -9.60 -7.00 -39.39
CA ILE A 43 -10.74 -7.33 -38.53
C ILE A 43 -10.29 -7.90 -37.17
N VAL A 44 -9.34 -8.83 -37.18
CA VAL A 44 -8.82 -9.44 -35.95
C VAL A 44 -7.93 -8.47 -35.18
N GLY A 45 -7.09 -7.70 -35.86
CA GLY A 45 -6.17 -6.74 -35.26
C GLY A 45 -6.89 -5.57 -34.60
N GLU A 46 -7.72 -4.85 -35.35
CA GLU A 46 -8.48 -3.67 -34.92
C GLU A 46 -9.59 -4.07 -33.95
N GLY A 47 -10.42 -5.05 -34.34
CA GLY A 47 -11.50 -5.56 -33.49
C GLY A 47 -10.96 -6.19 -32.20
N GLY A 48 -9.85 -6.92 -32.28
CA GLY A 48 -9.15 -7.45 -31.11
C GLY A 48 -8.60 -6.36 -30.20
N SER A 49 -8.02 -5.29 -30.76
CA SER A 49 -7.50 -4.14 -30.01
C SER A 49 -8.61 -3.34 -29.33
N ALA A 50 -9.77 -3.21 -29.97
CA ALA A 50 -10.98 -2.65 -29.37
C ALA A 50 -11.43 -3.50 -28.17
N LEU A 51 -11.57 -4.82 -28.33
CA LEU A 51 -11.94 -5.72 -27.22
C LEU A 51 -10.93 -5.68 -26.06
N LEU A 52 -9.63 -5.64 -26.37
CA LEU A 52 -8.59 -5.53 -25.35
C LEU A 52 -8.69 -4.21 -24.57
N SER A 53 -9.02 -3.11 -25.25
CA SER A 53 -9.25 -1.81 -24.62
C SER A 53 -10.43 -1.84 -23.64
N LEU A 54 -11.53 -2.54 -23.98
CA LEU A 54 -12.65 -2.78 -23.06
C LEU A 54 -12.25 -3.65 -21.86
N PHE A 55 -11.43 -4.67 -22.10
CA PHE A 55 -10.92 -5.52 -21.03
C PHE A 55 -10.06 -4.72 -20.04
N TRP A 56 -9.15 -3.87 -20.53
CA TRP A 56 -8.38 -2.96 -19.68
C TRP A 56 -9.26 -1.96 -18.94
N LEU A 57 -10.30 -1.42 -19.59
CA LEU A 57 -11.25 -0.52 -18.95
C LEU A 57 -11.96 -1.22 -17.78
N PHE A 58 -12.36 -2.48 -17.96
CA PHE A 58 -12.91 -3.31 -16.90
C PHE A 58 -11.92 -3.53 -15.75
N LEU A 59 -10.64 -3.84 -16.05
CA LEU A 59 -9.61 -4.00 -15.02
C LEU A 59 -9.38 -2.70 -14.23
N VAL A 60 -9.42 -1.53 -14.88
CA VAL A 60 -9.30 -0.23 -14.22
C VAL A 60 -10.45 -0.03 -13.23
N PHE A 61 -11.70 -0.30 -13.62
CA PHE A 61 -12.84 -0.19 -12.71
C PHE A 61 -12.87 -1.25 -11.60
N LYS A 62 -12.30 -2.44 -11.83
CA LYS A 62 -12.20 -3.47 -10.82
C LYS A 62 -11.12 -3.17 -9.78
N SER A 63 -10.00 -2.62 -10.21
CA SER A 63 -8.82 -2.41 -9.36
C SER A 63 -8.90 -1.13 -8.54
N ARG A 64 -9.64 -0.11 -8.99
CA ARG A 64 -9.55 1.24 -8.42
C ARG A 64 -10.92 1.88 -8.13
N PRO A 65 -11.02 2.66 -7.04
CA PRO A 65 -12.22 3.44 -6.75
C PRO A 65 -12.39 4.60 -7.74
N ALA A 66 -13.57 5.22 -7.71
CA ALA A 66 -13.82 6.43 -8.48
C ALA A 66 -12.95 7.59 -7.99
N GLY A 67 -12.30 8.29 -8.93
CA GLY A 67 -11.39 9.38 -8.63
C GLY A 67 -10.81 10.00 -9.90
N ARG A 68 -9.98 11.02 -9.75
CA ARG A 68 -9.39 11.78 -10.88
C ARG A 68 -8.58 10.89 -11.80
N VAL A 69 -7.78 9.99 -11.24
CA VAL A 69 -6.92 9.11 -12.03
C VAL A 69 -7.71 8.04 -12.77
N THR A 70 -8.69 7.43 -12.10
CA THR A 70 -9.64 6.51 -12.73
C THR A 70 -10.41 7.21 -13.86
N ASN A 71 -10.72 8.51 -13.73
CA ASN A 71 -11.32 9.29 -14.82
C ASN A 71 -10.40 9.40 -16.02
N TYR A 72 -9.16 9.86 -15.84
CA TYR A 72 -8.18 9.98 -16.92
C TYR A 72 -7.96 8.66 -17.65
N LEU A 73 -7.72 7.57 -16.91
CA LEU A 73 -7.53 6.24 -17.50
C LEU A 73 -8.79 5.75 -18.22
N SER A 74 -9.98 5.95 -17.62
CA SER A 74 -11.23 5.47 -18.22
C SER A 74 -11.61 6.21 -19.50
N VAL A 75 -11.44 7.54 -19.52
CA VAL A 75 -11.72 8.35 -20.71
C VAL A 75 -10.66 8.06 -21.78
N GLY A 76 -9.39 7.95 -21.38
CA GLY A 76 -8.30 7.60 -22.27
C GLY A 76 -8.52 6.26 -22.98
N LEU A 77 -8.83 5.19 -22.22
CA LEU A 77 -9.16 3.87 -22.78
C LEU A 77 -10.46 3.88 -23.62
N SER A 78 -11.42 4.73 -23.27
CA SER A 78 -12.66 4.88 -24.05
C SER A 78 -12.39 5.52 -25.42
N CYS A 79 -11.51 6.51 -25.49
CA CYS A 79 -11.07 7.11 -26.75
C CYS A 79 -10.28 6.13 -27.61
N VAL A 80 -9.38 5.35 -27.00
CA VAL A 80 -8.62 4.29 -27.71
C VAL A 80 -9.57 3.21 -28.23
N PHE A 81 -10.51 2.74 -27.41
CA PHE A 81 -11.54 1.80 -27.85
C PHE A 81 -12.34 2.35 -29.02
N PHE A 82 -12.80 3.60 -28.91
CA PHE A 82 -13.65 4.20 -29.94
C PHE A 82 -12.90 4.36 -31.27
N SER A 83 -11.63 4.76 -31.24
CA SER A 83 -10.77 4.84 -32.43
C SER A 83 -10.65 3.47 -33.12
N TRP A 84 -10.22 2.42 -32.39
CA TRP A 84 -10.14 1.06 -32.94
C TRP A 84 -11.49 0.47 -33.35
N TRP A 85 -12.57 0.88 -32.70
CA TRP A 85 -13.93 0.45 -33.06
C TRP A 85 -14.36 1.04 -34.39
N ILE A 86 -14.11 2.34 -34.62
CA ILE A 86 -14.43 3.00 -35.89
C ILE A 86 -13.58 2.41 -37.03
N ASP A 87 -12.28 2.24 -36.80
CA ASP A 87 -11.34 1.62 -37.75
C ASP A 87 -11.82 0.22 -38.16
N ALA A 88 -12.17 -0.62 -37.18
CA ALA A 88 -12.71 -1.96 -37.44
C ALA A 88 -14.04 -1.96 -38.23
N LEU A 89 -14.83 -0.88 -38.22
CA LEU A 89 -16.08 -0.81 -38.98
C LEU A 89 -15.83 -0.61 -40.47
N ASP A 90 -14.74 0.04 -40.86
CA ASP A 90 -14.39 0.24 -42.26
C ASP A 90 -14.17 -1.10 -42.98
N GLU A 91 -13.71 -2.14 -42.29
CA GLU A 91 -13.59 -3.48 -42.85
C GLU A 91 -14.92 -4.15 -43.22
N PHE A 92 -16.03 -3.72 -42.61
CA PHE A 92 -17.37 -4.25 -42.90
C PHE A 92 -18.22 -3.32 -43.77
N ILE A 93 -17.97 -2.01 -43.72
CA ILE A 93 -18.82 -0.98 -44.31
C ILE A 93 -17.93 -0.03 -45.13
N ARG A 94 -18.24 0.12 -46.42
CA ARG A 94 -17.56 1.08 -47.30
C ARG A 94 -18.31 2.41 -47.29
N LEU A 95 -17.63 3.48 -46.87
CA LEU A 95 -18.12 4.85 -47.00
C LEU A 95 -17.84 5.44 -48.40
N PRO A 96 -18.69 6.37 -48.89
CA PRO A 96 -18.41 7.14 -50.11
C PRO A 96 -17.19 8.04 -49.92
N ALA A 97 -16.34 8.17 -50.95
CA ALA A 97 -15.11 8.96 -50.90
C ALA A 97 -15.31 10.49 -50.71
N GLU A 98 -16.56 10.97 -50.70
CA GLU A 98 -16.91 12.37 -50.45
C GLU A 98 -17.00 12.70 -48.94
N ILE A 99 -16.98 11.67 -48.10
CA ILE A 99 -17.03 11.79 -46.65
C ILE A 99 -15.61 11.84 -46.10
N GLU A 100 -15.27 12.90 -45.35
CA GLU A 100 -13.96 13.06 -44.70
C GLU A 100 -14.03 12.98 -43.16
N TRP A 101 -15.23 12.87 -42.58
CA TRP A 101 -15.42 12.84 -41.13
C TRP A 101 -15.00 11.51 -40.49
N ASP A 102 -14.93 10.45 -41.28
CA ASP A 102 -14.50 9.10 -40.92
C ASP A 102 -13.04 9.08 -40.48
N HIS A 103 -12.13 9.64 -41.29
CA HIS A 103 -10.71 9.76 -40.95
C HIS A 103 -10.48 10.51 -39.62
N TRP A 104 -11.31 11.53 -39.36
CA TRP A 104 -11.22 12.29 -38.10
C TRP A 104 -11.71 11.47 -36.91
N LEU A 105 -12.77 10.67 -37.06
CA LEU A 105 -13.28 9.78 -36.01
C LEU A 105 -12.34 8.59 -35.74
N GLU A 106 -11.66 8.10 -36.77
CA GLU A 106 -10.67 7.02 -36.69
C GLU A 106 -9.43 7.50 -35.92
N SER A 107 -8.80 8.59 -36.38
CA SER A 107 -7.48 9.01 -35.89
C SER A 107 -7.52 10.06 -34.78
N GLY A 108 -8.55 10.90 -34.70
CA GLY A 108 -8.61 12.04 -33.78
C GLY A 108 -8.70 11.67 -32.29
N PRO A 109 -9.55 10.70 -31.89
CA PRO A 109 -9.67 10.28 -30.49
C PRO A 109 -8.41 9.63 -29.92
N MET A 110 -7.59 8.96 -30.75
CA MET A 110 -6.42 8.22 -30.30
C MET A 110 -5.37 9.07 -29.57
N PRO A 111 -4.83 10.17 -30.12
CA PRO A 111 -3.85 11.02 -29.43
C PRO A 111 -4.42 11.65 -28.15
N VAL A 112 -5.71 12.02 -28.15
CA VAL A 112 -6.40 12.48 -26.93
C VAL A 112 -6.41 11.36 -25.88
N GLY A 113 -6.73 10.13 -26.31
CA GLY A 113 -6.71 8.94 -25.47
C GLY A 113 -5.34 8.70 -24.84
N LEU A 114 -4.27 8.75 -25.63
CA LEU A 114 -2.89 8.54 -25.18
C LEU A 114 -2.42 9.63 -24.21
N ILE A 115 -2.78 10.90 -24.45
CA ILE A 115 -2.47 12.01 -23.53
C ILE A 115 -3.15 11.78 -22.17
N LEU A 116 -4.44 11.42 -22.19
CA LEU A 116 -5.19 11.14 -20.96
C LEU A 116 -4.65 9.92 -20.22
N LEU A 117 -4.23 8.86 -20.92
CA LEU A 117 -3.59 7.70 -20.31
C LEU A 117 -2.26 8.08 -19.66
N THR A 118 -1.45 8.89 -20.35
CA THR A 118 -0.17 9.39 -19.82
C THR A 118 -0.37 10.21 -18.55
N LEU A 119 -1.33 11.15 -18.56
CA LEU A 119 -1.69 11.93 -17.37
C LEU A 119 -2.23 11.04 -16.25
N GLY A 120 -3.04 10.03 -16.60
CA GLY A 120 -3.54 9.03 -15.66
C GLY A 120 -2.41 8.26 -14.99
N ILE A 121 -1.47 7.71 -15.75
CA ILE A 121 -0.32 6.97 -15.21
C ILE A 121 0.57 7.90 -14.35
N TYR A 122 0.83 9.12 -14.80
CA TYR A 122 1.60 10.10 -14.03
C TYR A 122 0.96 10.43 -12.68
N HIS A 123 -0.33 10.74 -12.66
CA HIS A 123 -1.03 11.01 -11.41
C HIS A 123 -1.14 9.77 -10.54
N TRP A 124 -1.28 8.57 -11.12
CA TRP A 124 -1.23 7.32 -10.38
C TRP A 124 0.10 7.15 -9.66
N HIS A 125 1.22 7.40 -10.35
CA HIS A 125 2.54 7.31 -9.74
C HIS A 125 2.69 8.27 -8.56
N ARG A 126 2.18 9.50 -8.68
CA ARG A 126 2.17 10.47 -7.57
C ARG A 126 1.31 10.02 -6.39
N GLU A 127 0.14 9.43 -6.63
CA GLU A 127 -0.69 8.83 -5.58
C GLU A 127 0.04 7.72 -4.84
N GLN A 128 0.75 6.85 -5.57
CA GLN A 128 1.54 5.76 -4.98
C GLN A 128 2.65 6.30 -4.08
N LEU A 129 3.41 7.30 -4.54
CA LEU A 129 4.45 7.93 -3.74
C LEU A 129 3.90 8.56 -2.45
N ALA A 130 2.74 9.21 -2.52
CA ALA A 130 2.10 9.82 -1.35
C ALA A 130 1.66 8.76 -0.32
N ILE A 131 1.10 7.64 -0.78
CA ILE A 131 0.70 6.52 0.09
C ILE A 131 1.92 5.91 0.76
N SER A 132 2.99 5.65 0.00
CA SER A 132 4.24 5.09 0.55
C SER A 132 4.86 5.99 1.61
N ALA A 133 4.92 7.30 1.38
CA ALA A 133 5.43 8.26 2.36
C ALA A 133 4.59 8.29 3.65
N GLN A 134 3.26 8.17 3.55
CA GLN A 134 2.40 8.07 4.72
C GLN A 134 2.59 6.77 5.49
N MET A 135 2.75 5.64 4.79
CA MET A 135 3.03 4.35 5.41
C MET A 135 4.36 4.37 6.16
N GLU A 136 5.40 4.94 5.55
CA GLU A 136 6.70 5.08 6.20
C GLU A 136 6.61 5.96 7.46
N LYS A 137 5.88 7.09 7.40
CA LYS A 137 5.69 7.95 8.57
C LYS A 137 4.95 7.23 9.71
N ARG A 138 3.91 6.45 9.38
CA ARG A 138 3.20 5.62 10.37
C ARG A 138 4.14 4.57 10.96
N GLU A 139 4.92 3.89 10.13
CA GLU A 139 5.89 2.89 10.57
C GLU A 139 6.92 3.51 11.52
N ARG A 140 7.46 4.70 11.22
CA ARG A 140 8.38 5.42 12.11
C ARG A 140 7.74 5.73 13.46
N GLY A 141 6.53 6.28 13.47
CA GLY A 141 5.80 6.55 14.72
C GLY A 141 5.58 5.27 15.54
N PHE A 142 5.20 4.17 14.91
CA PHE A 142 5.07 2.87 15.59
C PHE A 142 6.42 2.33 16.10
N ARG A 143 7.51 2.51 15.34
CA ARG A 143 8.87 2.09 15.74
C ARG A 143 9.39 2.87 16.94
N GLU A 144 9.07 4.16 17.04
CA GLU A 144 9.45 4.99 18.20
C GLU A 144 8.69 4.56 19.47
N HIS A 145 7.39 4.26 19.36
CA HIS A 145 6.62 3.70 20.49
C HIS A 145 7.05 2.27 20.85
N ARG A 146 7.68 1.54 19.93
CA ARG A 146 8.22 0.20 20.19
C ARG A 146 9.47 0.23 21.07
N LEU A 147 10.09 1.39 21.30
CA LEU A 147 11.22 1.53 22.23
C LEU A 147 10.79 1.47 23.70
N TYR A 148 9.51 1.66 23.99
CA TYR A 148 8.97 1.52 25.33
C TYR A 148 8.01 0.33 25.37
N ASP A 149 7.92 -0.30 26.54
CA ASP A 149 6.96 -1.36 26.76
C ASP A 149 5.52 -0.78 26.73
N LYS A 150 4.56 -1.59 26.27
CA LYS A 150 3.17 -1.12 26.13
C LYS A 150 2.42 -1.07 27.46
N LEU A 151 2.87 -1.86 28.42
CA LEU A 151 2.21 -2.02 29.72
C LEU A 151 2.88 -1.22 30.82
N THR A 152 4.21 -1.19 30.79
CA THR A 152 5.05 -0.49 31.77
C THR A 152 5.75 0.70 31.11
N PRO A 153 6.08 1.78 31.83
CA PRO A 153 6.82 2.91 31.26
C PRO A 153 8.30 2.60 30.95
N LEU A 154 8.70 1.33 31.00
CA LEU A 154 10.08 0.86 30.84
C LEU A 154 10.50 0.80 29.37
N GLY A 155 11.81 0.76 29.14
CA GLY A 155 12.34 0.45 27.81
C GLY A 155 11.96 -0.96 27.36
N SER A 156 11.72 -1.16 26.07
CA SER A 156 11.50 -2.48 25.48
C SER A 156 12.81 -3.21 25.21
N ALA A 157 12.71 -4.48 24.78
CA ALA A 157 13.85 -5.24 24.27
C ALA A 157 14.63 -4.52 23.13
N ASP A 158 13.93 -3.81 22.24
CA ASP A 158 14.55 -3.07 21.14
C ASP A 158 15.34 -1.86 21.65
N TYR A 159 14.85 -1.20 22.70
CA TYR A 159 15.55 -0.09 23.34
C TYR A 159 16.76 -0.56 24.14
N LEU A 160 16.61 -1.64 24.91
CA LEU A 160 17.73 -2.29 25.61
C LEU A 160 18.87 -2.61 24.64
N LYS A 161 18.57 -3.22 23.48
CA LYS A 161 19.60 -3.59 22.50
C LYS A 161 20.35 -2.37 21.97
N ARG A 162 19.65 -1.27 21.70
CA ARG A 162 20.29 -0.01 21.27
C ARG A 162 21.18 0.57 22.35
N GLN A 163 20.69 0.63 23.59
CA GLN A 163 21.46 1.20 24.68
C GLN A 163 22.67 0.32 25.04
N LEU A 164 22.54 -1.00 24.96
CA LEU A 164 23.64 -1.94 25.20
C LEU A 164 24.80 -1.69 24.24
N ILE A 165 24.53 -1.45 22.94
CA ILE A 165 25.58 -1.14 21.95
C ILE A 165 26.32 0.14 22.36
N VAL A 166 25.58 1.21 22.68
CA VAL A 166 26.16 2.50 23.09
C VAL A 166 26.97 2.38 24.38
N SER A 167 26.43 1.70 25.40
CA SER A 167 27.11 1.52 26.68
C SER A 167 28.34 0.61 26.58
N LEU A 168 28.33 -0.38 25.68
CA LEU A 168 29.50 -1.22 25.42
C LEU A 168 30.63 -0.43 24.78
N GLU A 169 30.33 0.41 23.78
CA GLU A 169 31.31 1.31 23.16
C GLU A 169 31.93 2.28 24.19
N GLN A 170 31.09 2.86 25.06
CA GLN A 170 31.54 3.73 26.14
C GLN A 170 32.41 3.00 27.17
N SER A 171 32.00 1.81 27.59
CA SER A 171 32.75 0.95 28.51
C SER A 171 34.15 0.63 27.98
N LEU A 172 34.25 0.26 26.70
CA LEU A 172 35.54 -0.02 26.04
C LEU A 172 36.42 1.23 25.96
N CYS A 173 35.85 2.39 25.61
CA CYS A 173 36.59 3.63 25.49
C CYS A 173 37.10 4.15 26.86
N GLN A 174 36.29 4.03 27.91
CA GLN A 174 36.59 4.57 29.24
C GLN A 174 37.25 3.54 30.18
N GLN A 175 37.40 2.29 29.73
CA GLN A 175 37.86 1.15 30.53
C GLN A 175 37.08 0.97 31.84
N GLN A 176 35.78 1.20 31.78
CA GLN A 176 34.86 1.04 32.92
C GLN A 176 34.08 -0.27 32.80
N PRO A 177 33.78 -0.96 33.91
CA PRO A 177 33.03 -2.21 33.86
C PRO A 177 31.56 -1.96 33.49
N LEU A 178 30.96 -2.89 32.74
CA LEU A 178 29.55 -2.88 32.36
C LEU A 178 28.96 -4.24 32.71
N SER A 179 27.85 -4.25 33.45
CA SER A 179 27.14 -5.47 33.83
C SER A 179 25.70 -5.46 33.33
N LEU A 180 25.12 -6.65 33.17
CA LEU A 180 23.73 -6.83 32.77
C LEU A 180 23.09 -7.88 33.68
N LEU A 181 21.96 -7.55 34.30
CA LEU A 181 21.17 -8.46 35.12
C LEU A 181 19.91 -8.85 34.36
N ALA A 182 19.62 -10.15 34.30
CA ALA A 182 18.36 -10.66 33.78
C ALA A 182 17.53 -11.19 34.95
N LEU A 183 16.26 -10.76 35.01
CA LEU A 183 15.31 -11.04 36.08
C LEU A 183 14.10 -11.74 35.47
N ASP A 184 13.57 -12.74 36.16
CA ASP A 184 12.37 -13.51 35.80
C ASP A 184 11.50 -13.62 37.06
N ILE A 185 10.19 -13.44 36.95
CA ILE A 185 9.28 -13.50 38.10
C ILE A 185 8.79 -14.94 38.26
N ASP A 186 9.24 -15.59 39.33
CA ASP A 186 8.81 -16.95 39.66
C ASP A 186 7.29 -17.06 39.82
N GLY A 187 6.68 -17.98 39.07
CA GLY A 187 5.28 -18.34 39.23
C GLY A 187 4.26 -17.34 38.66
N PHE A 188 4.68 -16.36 37.86
CA PHE A 188 3.79 -15.34 37.29
C PHE A 188 2.61 -15.92 36.47
N SER A 189 2.83 -17.04 35.76
CA SER A 189 1.76 -17.75 35.03
C SER A 189 0.63 -18.23 35.95
N THR A 190 0.93 -18.59 37.20
CA THR A 190 -0.07 -18.99 38.20
C THR A 190 -0.98 -17.82 38.56
N ILE A 191 -0.43 -16.61 38.67
CA ILE A 191 -1.19 -15.38 38.94
C ILE A 191 -2.16 -15.12 37.78
N ASN A 192 -1.67 -15.15 36.54
CA ASN A 192 -2.51 -14.98 35.35
C ASN A 192 -3.65 -16.01 35.28
N ASN A 193 -3.36 -17.27 35.62
CA ASN A 193 -4.35 -18.34 35.59
C ASN A 193 -5.40 -18.21 36.69
N ALA A 194 -5.04 -17.69 37.87
CA ALA A 194 -5.92 -17.57 39.01
C ALA A 194 -6.77 -16.29 38.99
N PHE A 195 -6.20 -15.17 38.52
CA PHE A 195 -6.82 -13.84 38.62
C PHE A 195 -7.05 -13.15 37.27
N GLY A 196 -6.54 -13.71 36.17
CA GLY A 196 -6.65 -13.13 34.83
C GLY A 196 -5.48 -12.22 34.46
N HIS A 197 -5.39 -11.91 33.16
CA HIS A 197 -4.27 -11.12 32.62
C HIS A 197 -4.25 -9.66 33.08
N ALA A 198 -5.41 -9.05 33.38
CA ALA A 198 -5.48 -7.66 33.84
C ALA A 198 -4.83 -7.50 35.23
N GLU A 199 -5.12 -8.40 36.17
CA GLU A 199 -4.47 -8.45 37.47
C GLU A 199 -2.98 -8.79 37.36
N GLY A 200 -2.60 -9.70 36.47
CA GLY A 200 -1.19 -9.97 36.17
C GLY A 200 -0.46 -8.73 35.67
N ASP A 201 -1.13 -7.93 34.83
CA ASP A 201 -0.60 -6.69 34.31
C ASP A 201 -0.36 -5.63 35.41
N GLU A 202 -1.27 -5.50 36.38
CA GLU A 202 -1.10 -4.65 37.57
C GLU A 202 0.09 -5.10 38.45
N VAL A 203 0.26 -6.42 38.62
CA VAL A 203 1.42 -6.98 39.35
C VAL A 203 2.73 -6.62 38.65
N LEU A 204 2.79 -6.73 37.32
CA LEU A 204 3.97 -6.32 36.56
C LEU A 204 4.25 -4.84 36.66
N SER A 205 3.20 -4.00 36.66
CA SER A 205 3.32 -2.57 36.89
C SER A 205 3.93 -2.28 38.26
N ALA A 206 3.39 -2.89 39.33
CA ALA A 206 3.91 -2.72 40.68
C ALA A 206 5.37 -3.17 40.82
N ILE A 207 5.73 -4.33 40.27
CA ILE A 207 7.12 -4.83 40.27
C ILE A 207 8.04 -3.89 39.49
N SER A 208 7.61 -3.39 38.33
CA SER A 208 8.40 -2.44 37.55
C SER A 208 8.73 -1.18 38.36
N HIS A 209 7.76 -0.64 39.11
CA HIS A 209 7.97 0.51 39.98
C HIS A 209 8.96 0.19 41.12
N LEU A 210 8.82 -0.97 41.77
CA LEU A 210 9.74 -1.41 42.83
C LEU A 210 11.17 -1.55 42.32
N LEU A 211 11.36 -2.15 41.13
CA LEU A 211 12.67 -2.28 40.52
C LEU A 211 13.29 -0.91 40.22
N VAL A 212 12.52 0.02 39.63
CA VAL A 212 13.02 1.39 39.34
C VAL A 212 13.48 2.12 40.62
N LEU A 213 12.78 1.94 41.74
CA LEU A 213 13.12 2.60 43.01
C LEU A 213 14.44 2.11 43.63
N ASN A 214 14.88 0.90 43.30
CA ASN A 214 16.14 0.32 43.80
C ASN A 214 17.33 0.55 42.84
N LEU A 215 17.09 1.20 41.70
CA LEU A 215 18.12 1.44 40.69
C LEU A 215 18.67 2.87 40.75
N ARG A 216 19.95 3.03 40.41
CA ARG A 216 20.57 4.36 40.31
C ARG A 216 20.10 5.05 39.03
N ARG A 217 20.19 6.37 39.00
CA ARG A 217 19.78 7.19 37.84
C ARG A 217 20.44 6.79 36.51
N GLN A 218 21.63 6.21 36.56
CA GLN A 218 22.41 5.77 35.39
C GLN A 218 22.13 4.32 34.97
N ASP A 219 21.46 3.54 35.82
CA ASP A 219 21.05 2.18 35.52
C ASP A 219 19.80 2.23 34.64
N LEU A 220 19.68 1.29 33.69
CA LEU A 220 18.54 1.23 32.79
C LEU A 220 17.77 -0.07 32.99
N LEU A 221 16.50 0.04 33.40
CA LEU A 221 15.57 -1.06 33.46
C LEU A 221 14.73 -1.15 32.18
N CYS A 222 14.72 -2.34 31.57
CA CYS A 222 13.90 -2.67 30.42
C CYS A 222 13.09 -3.94 30.67
N ARG A 223 11.92 -4.04 30.05
CA ARG A 223 11.14 -5.28 29.99
C ARG A 223 11.48 -6.02 28.70
N LEU A 224 11.98 -7.25 28.84
CA LEU A 224 12.44 -8.06 27.71
C LEU A 224 11.25 -8.73 27.00
N ALA A 225 10.45 -9.49 27.74
CA ALA A 225 9.24 -10.16 27.27
C ALA A 225 8.47 -10.80 28.43
N GLY A 226 7.15 -10.66 28.47
CA GLY A 226 6.32 -11.30 29.50
C GLY A 226 6.67 -10.80 30.90
N ASP A 227 7.08 -11.69 31.78
CA ASP A 227 7.54 -11.46 33.15
C ASP A 227 9.05 -11.19 33.28
N ARG A 228 9.78 -11.14 32.16
CA ARG A 228 11.24 -10.96 32.18
C ARG A 228 11.67 -9.51 32.06
N PHE A 229 12.56 -9.12 32.96
CA PHE A 229 13.17 -7.79 33.00
C PHE A 229 14.68 -7.90 32.84
N VAL A 230 15.30 -6.83 32.34
CA VAL A 230 16.74 -6.71 32.22
C VAL A 230 17.18 -5.35 32.73
N VAL A 231 18.22 -5.35 33.55
CA VAL A 231 18.88 -4.14 34.04
C VAL A 231 20.26 -4.03 33.40
N LEU A 232 20.52 -2.92 32.72
CA LEU A 232 21.84 -2.53 32.27
C LEU A 232 22.49 -1.66 33.36
N LEU A 233 23.68 -2.05 33.83
CA LEU A 233 24.40 -1.43 34.94
C LEU A 233 25.76 -0.86 34.45
N PRO A 234 25.80 0.40 33.98
CA PRO A 234 27.06 1.06 33.64
C PRO A 234 27.97 1.22 34.86
N ASN A 235 29.28 1.23 34.62
CA ASN A 235 30.32 1.44 35.64
C ASN A 235 30.17 0.49 36.85
N THR A 236 29.71 -0.74 36.61
CA THR A 236 29.42 -1.73 37.66
C THR A 236 30.09 -3.05 37.32
N GLY A 237 30.96 -3.51 38.22
CA GLY A 237 31.66 -4.81 38.10
C GLY A 237 30.81 -5.98 38.60
N GLU A 238 31.26 -7.20 38.31
CA GLU A 238 30.53 -8.44 38.61
C GLU A 238 30.12 -8.58 40.08
N SER A 239 31.03 -8.31 41.02
CA SER A 239 30.75 -8.44 42.46
C SER A 239 29.66 -7.48 42.94
N GLN A 240 29.64 -6.26 42.40
CA GLN A 240 28.59 -5.27 42.73
C GLN A 240 27.26 -5.64 42.09
N ALA A 241 27.27 -6.13 40.84
CA ALA A 241 26.07 -6.60 40.17
C ALA A 241 25.44 -7.80 40.91
N LYS A 242 26.26 -8.72 41.44
CA LYS A 242 25.81 -9.83 42.28
C LYS A 242 25.18 -9.38 43.60
N LEU A 243 25.74 -8.35 44.23
CA LEU A 243 25.17 -7.78 45.45
C LEU A 243 23.79 -7.15 45.17
N LEU A 244 23.68 -6.35 44.11
CA LEU A 244 22.41 -5.74 43.67
C LEU A 244 21.35 -6.77 43.29
N ALA A 245 21.75 -7.95 42.81
CA ALA A 245 20.81 -9.02 42.46
C ALA A 245 20.27 -9.78 43.70
N LEU A 246 20.88 -9.60 44.86
CA LEU A 246 20.49 -10.25 46.13
C LEU A 246 19.64 -9.34 47.03
N GLU A 247 19.63 -8.02 46.77
CA GLU A 247 18.82 -7.01 47.45
C GLU A 247 17.39 -6.96 46.89
#